data_AF-K1LMG8-F1
#
_entry.id   AF-K1LMG8-F1
#
_cell.length_a   1.000
_cell.length_b   1.000
_cell.length_c   1.000
_cell.angle_alpha   90.00
_cell.angle_beta   90.00
_cell.angle_gamma   90.00
#
_symmetry.space_group_name_H-M   'P 1'
#
loop_
_entity.id
_entity.type
_entity.pdbx_description
1 polymer ?
#
loop_
_entity_poly.entity_id
_entity_poly.type
_entity_poly.pdbx_seq_one_letter_code
_entity_poly.pdbx_strand_id
1 'polypeptide(L)'
;MKRKLIVAAIFVAVICASFLLALSISPLKKLEGQIMKDPNKPVVLIVIDSLMNEPLQKVIKEGNAPALAYLMNNGQLHHEMISSYPTMSVTIDSTLLTGTYPDQHQVPGLIWFKEDEKRMISYGSGIGEIWSNGVKNVALDSVVHLNSSHLSKEVQTIHEELAHRNLSSASINGLLYRGNFQHRLNIPKLITVADLLPENIDVNGPAIFSLGTLSQYNSENNRYKFVWNRLGVNNQFTANELNYLIDQKMLPPFTLAYLPDADASIHKHGPEDLKGIQKADQAIQNILNRFPSWEEAIQEVTWIILGDSGQSIVTDDKETALIDLNQLLKDCTFWERENPNAQLAVAVNERMSYIYLIDPQVELSEIVNVLKEDERIGFIAWKSGQTNYVVSPQSDGELEFSREGNFIDEYNQAWRIAGDASILDLNMTNEQRIVY
;
A
#
# COMPACT_ATOMS: atom_id res chain seq x y z
N MET A 1 -5.72 7.75 -53.69
CA MET A 1 -6.49 8.10 -52.46
C MET A 1 -6.00 7.41 -51.21
N LYS A 2 -5.94 6.06 -51.15
CA LYS A 2 -5.54 5.31 -49.94
C LYS A 2 -4.18 5.71 -49.33
N ARG A 3 -3.15 5.93 -50.15
CA ARG A 3 -1.81 6.36 -49.67
C ARG A 3 -1.81 7.74 -49.01
N LYS A 4 -2.62 8.69 -49.49
CA LYS A 4 -2.75 10.03 -48.89
C LYS A 4 -3.51 9.99 -47.56
N LEU A 5 -4.52 9.11 -47.46
CA LEU A 5 -5.25 8.84 -46.21
C LEU A 5 -4.37 8.20 -45.14
N ILE A 6 -3.51 7.24 -45.52
CA ILE A 6 -2.56 6.61 -44.59
C ILE A 6 -1.54 7.63 -44.09
N VAL A 7 -0.97 8.46 -44.97
CA VAL A 7 -0.03 9.51 -44.57
C VAL A 7 -0.69 10.55 -43.66
N ALA A 8 -1.94 10.94 -43.95
CA ALA A 8 -2.70 11.85 -43.08
C ALA A 8 -3.01 11.22 -41.72
N ALA A 9 -3.38 9.94 -41.66
CA ALA A 9 -3.63 9.24 -40.41
C ALA A 9 -2.35 9.10 -39.56
N ILE A 10 -1.21 8.78 -40.18
CA ILE A 10 0.09 8.75 -39.50
C ILE A 10 0.44 10.15 -38.97
N PHE A 11 0.22 11.20 -39.76
CA PHE A 11 0.51 12.57 -39.35
C PHE A 11 -0.37 13.02 -38.18
N VAL A 12 -1.67 12.70 -38.20
CA VAL A 12 -2.58 12.94 -37.07
C VAL A 12 -2.17 12.13 -35.85
N ALA A 13 -1.80 10.86 -36.01
CA ALA A 13 -1.32 10.03 -34.91
C ALA A 13 -0.03 10.58 -34.29
N VAL A 14 0.91 11.06 -35.13
CA VAL A 14 2.15 11.71 -34.66
C VAL A 14 1.85 13.02 -33.96
N ILE A 15 0.93 13.85 -34.45
CA ILE A 15 0.49 15.09 -33.78
C ILE A 15 -0.19 14.78 -32.45
N CYS A 16 -1.11 13.83 -32.40
CA CYS A 16 -1.77 13.42 -31.17
C CYS A 16 -0.76 12.84 -30.17
N ALA A 17 0.19 12.01 -30.62
CA ALA A 17 1.25 11.47 -29.77
C ALA A 17 2.19 12.56 -29.26
N SER A 18 2.60 13.51 -30.11
CA SER A 18 3.45 14.64 -29.70
C SER A 18 2.72 15.64 -28.81
N PHE A 19 1.41 15.82 -28.98
CA PHE A 19 0.56 16.61 -28.09
C PHE A 19 0.36 15.91 -26.74
N LEU A 20 0.12 14.59 -26.71
CA LEU A 20 0.07 13.79 -25.49
C LEU A 20 1.42 13.79 -24.75
N LEU A 21 2.54 13.73 -25.49
CA LEU A 21 3.90 13.90 -24.96
C LEU A 21 4.10 15.29 -24.36
N ALA A 22 3.70 16.36 -25.04
CA ALA A 22 3.87 17.73 -24.55
C ALA A 22 2.99 18.03 -23.33
N LEU A 23 1.83 17.39 -23.22
CA LEU A 23 0.93 17.49 -22.06
C LEU A 23 1.38 16.63 -20.86
N SER A 24 2.36 15.72 -21.04
CA SER A 24 2.88 14.83 -20.00
C SER A 24 4.27 15.20 -19.46
N ILE A 25 4.88 16.29 -19.96
CA ILE A 25 6.16 16.78 -19.43
C ILE A 25 5.91 17.46 -18.09
N SER A 26 6.22 16.75 -17.00
CA SER A 26 6.28 17.36 -15.66
C SER A 26 7.59 18.14 -15.52
N PRO A 27 7.58 19.33 -14.90
CA PRO A 27 8.80 20.06 -14.59
C PRO A 27 9.66 19.24 -13.62
N LEU A 28 10.97 19.37 -13.75
CA LEU A 28 11.92 18.75 -12.82
C LEU A 28 12.02 19.62 -11.57
N LYS A 29 11.92 19.00 -10.41
CA LYS A 29 12.31 19.63 -9.15
C LYS A 29 13.82 19.77 -9.11
N LYS A 30 14.26 20.83 -8.43
CA LYS A 30 15.65 20.99 -8.05
C LYS A 30 15.83 20.44 -6.65
N LEU A 31 16.97 19.83 -6.38
CA LEU A 31 17.39 19.56 -5.01
C LEU A 31 17.76 20.93 -4.38
N GLU A 32 16.80 21.59 -3.76
CA GLU A 32 17.00 22.86 -3.06
C GLU A 32 17.22 22.64 -1.56
N GLY A 33 18.19 23.34 -0.96
CA GLY A 33 18.39 23.39 0.50
C GLY A 33 19.27 22.27 1.08
N GLN A 34 19.93 22.58 2.21
CA GLN A 34 20.91 21.72 2.89
C GLN A 34 20.28 20.37 3.26
N ILE A 35 20.55 19.32 2.47
CA ILE A 35 20.34 17.95 2.94
C ILE A 35 21.15 17.85 4.23
N MET A 36 20.43 17.73 5.34
CA MET A 36 21.05 17.55 6.65
C MET A 36 21.57 16.13 6.66
N LYS A 37 22.87 16.01 6.42
CA LYS A 37 23.59 14.75 6.36
C LYS A 37 23.96 14.33 7.78
N ASP A 38 23.82 13.04 8.05
CA ASP A 38 24.47 12.37 9.16
C ASP A 38 25.87 11.93 8.68
N PRO A 39 26.95 12.05 9.48
CA PRO A 39 28.22 11.38 9.18
C PRO A 39 28.11 9.84 9.08
N ASN A 40 27.03 9.25 9.60
CA ASN A 40 26.78 7.82 9.50
C ASN A 40 26.31 7.39 8.11
N LYS A 41 26.48 6.09 7.86
CA LYS A 41 26.04 5.40 6.66
C LYS A 41 24.53 5.55 6.43
N PRO A 42 24.07 6.06 5.27
CA PRO A 42 22.64 6.23 4.99
C PRO A 42 21.92 4.89 4.89
N VAL A 43 20.64 4.90 5.22
CA VAL A 43 19.74 3.74 5.13
C VAL A 43 18.80 3.92 3.93
N VAL A 44 18.77 2.94 3.04
CA VAL A 44 17.79 2.85 1.95
C VAL A 44 16.89 1.67 2.22
N LEU A 45 15.61 1.96 2.46
CA LEU A 45 14.55 0.97 2.55
C LEU A 45 13.86 0.83 1.19
N ILE A 46 13.96 -0.36 0.60
CA ILE A 46 13.27 -0.74 -0.63
C ILE A 46 12.10 -1.64 -0.26
N VAL A 47 10.89 -1.20 -0.61
CA VAL A 47 9.67 -2.01 -0.48
C VAL A 47 9.36 -2.61 -1.84
N ILE A 48 9.29 -3.94 -1.92
CA ILE A 48 8.85 -4.67 -3.13
C ILE A 48 7.44 -5.17 -2.88
N ASP A 49 6.48 -4.62 -3.61
CA ASP A 49 5.07 -4.92 -3.43
C ASP A 49 4.77 -6.41 -3.70
N SER A 50 4.02 -7.05 -2.81
CA SER A 50 3.66 -8.47 -2.82
C SER A 50 4.86 -9.44 -2.82
N LEU A 51 6.02 -9.03 -2.29
CA LEU A 51 7.19 -9.93 -2.19
C LEU A 51 7.01 -10.95 -1.06
N MET A 52 6.96 -12.24 -1.44
CA MET A 52 6.87 -13.37 -0.51
C MET A 52 8.16 -14.19 -0.48
N ASN A 53 8.44 -14.81 0.68
CA ASN A 53 9.66 -15.59 0.90
C ASN A 53 9.79 -16.78 -0.07
N GLU A 54 8.75 -17.60 -0.24
CA GLU A 54 8.84 -18.80 -1.10
C GLU A 54 9.13 -18.48 -2.58
N PRO A 55 8.37 -17.60 -3.26
CA PRO A 55 8.71 -17.13 -4.61
C PRO A 55 10.10 -16.48 -4.72
N LEU A 56 10.53 -15.71 -3.71
CA LEU A 56 11.87 -15.11 -3.66
C LEU A 56 12.98 -16.18 -3.67
N GLN A 57 12.86 -17.19 -2.81
CA GLN A 57 13.84 -18.29 -2.77
C GLN A 57 13.88 -19.05 -4.10
N LYS A 58 12.71 -19.28 -4.70
CA LYS A 58 12.59 -19.97 -5.98
C LYS A 58 13.30 -19.21 -7.12
N VAL A 59 13.03 -17.92 -7.28
CA VAL A 59 13.66 -17.11 -8.34
C VAL A 59 15.17 -16.98 -8.17
N ILE A 60 15.67 -16.92 -6.92
CA ILE A 60 17.11 -16.92 -6.63
C ILE A 60 17.74 -18.25 -7.01
N LYS A 61 17.11 -19.38 -6.64
CA LYS A 61 17.59 -20.73 -6.98
C LYS A 61 17.66 -20.96 -8.50
N GLU A 62 16.75 -20.36 -9.25
CA GLU A 62 16.76 -20.38 -10.72
C GLU A 62 17.83 -19.46 -11.34
N GLY A 63 18.54 -18.66 -10.54
CA GLY A 63 19.56 -17.72 -11.01
C GLY A 63 19.00 -16.45 -11.65
N ASN A 64 17.70 -16.17 -11.45
CA ASN A 64 16.98 -15.09 -12.10
C ASN A 64 16.83 -13.82 -11.22
N ALA A 65 17.44 -13.80 -10.04
CA ALA A 65 17.46 -12.66 -9.13
C ALA A 65 18.86 -12.45 -8.50
N PRO A 66 19.89 -12.13 -9.30
CA PRO A 66 21.28 -12.05 -8.83
C PRO A 66 21.55 -10.92 -7.81
N ALA A 67 20.84 -9.79 -7.86
CA ALA A 67 21.08 -8.71 -6.89
C ALA A 67 20.50 -9.07 -5.51
N LEU A 68 19.28 -9.60 -5.46
CA LEU A 68 18.66 -10.10 -4.24
C LEU A 68 19.47 -11.26 -3.66
N ALA A 69 19.96 -12.18 -4.51
CA ALA A 69 20.87 -13.24 -4.08
C ALA A 69 22.17 -12.70 -3.47
N TYR A 70 22.78 -11.68 -4.08
CA TYR A 70 23.99 -11.06 -3.56
C TYR A 70 23.75 -10.39 -2.20
N LEU A 71 22.66 -9.63 -2.05
CA LEU A 71 22.30 -8.97 -0.80
C LEU A 71 22.00 -9.97 0.31
N MET A 72 21.31 -11.07 0.00
CA MET A 72 21.07 -12.16 0.95
C MET A 72 22.38 -12.84 1.39
N ASN A 73 23.30 -13.10 0.47
CA ASN A 73 24.57 -13.77 0.76
C ASN A 73 25.55 -12.90 1.57
N ASN A 74 25.40 -11.57 1.50
CA ASN A 74 26.26 -10.60 2.21
C ASN A 74 25.50 -9.85 3.33
N GLY A 75 24.33 -10.34 3.72
CA GLY A 75 23.43 -9.68 4.65
C GLY A 75 22.71 -10.68 5.56
N GLN A 76 21.51 -10.29 6.00
CA GLN A 76 20.64 -11.12 6.84
C GLN A 76 19.28 -11.23 6.18
N LEU A 77 18.71 -12.43 6.22
CA LEU A 77 17.35 -12.67 5.76
C LEU A 77 16.47 -13.06 6.95
N HIS A 78 15.37 -12.34 7.11
CA HIS A 78 14.33 -12.64 8.08
C HIS A 78 13.13 -13.22 7.33
N HIS A 79 12.88 -14.53 7.50
CA HIS A 79 11.84 -15.24 6.76
C HIS A 79 10.43 -15.00 7.31
N GLU A 80 10.33 -14.75 8.62
CA GLU A 80 9.08 -14.69 9.38
C GLU A 80 8.72 -13.23 9.70
N MET A 81 8.56 -12.41 8.67
CA MET A 81 8.05 -11.06 8.83
C MET A 81 6.52 -11.09 8.79
N ILE A 82 5.90 -10.60 9.87
CA ILE A 82 4.43 -10.49 9.96
C ILE A 82 4.01 -9.07 9.59
N SER A 83 3.08 -8.97 8.65
CA SER A 83 2.49 -7.69 8.21
C SER A 83 1.39 -7.20 9.16
N SER A 84 0.95 -5.96 9.01
CA SER A 84 -0.20 -5.44 9.77
C SER A 84 -1.50 -6.12 9.34
N TYR A 85 -2.46 -6.27 10.26
CA TYR A 85 -3.82 -6.65 9.92
C TYR A 85 -4.75 -5.41 9.89
N PRO A 86 -5.61 -5.24 8.86
CA PRO A 86 -5.68 -6.09 7.66
C PRO A 86 -4.49 -5.85 6.72
N THR A 87 -4.15 -6.87 5.94
CA THR A 87 -3.01 -6.86 5.00
C THR A 87 -3.37 -6.09 3.73
N MET A 88 -3.65 -4.80 3.87
CA MET A 88 -3.98 -3.89 2.77
C MET A 88 -2.87 -2.84 2.62
N SER A 89 -2.38 -2.59 1.40
CA SER A 89 -1.14 -1.82 1.17
C SER A 89 -1.09 -0.48 1.91
N VAL A 90 -2.15 0.33 1.88
CA VAL A 90 -2.18 1.63 2.60
C VAL A 90 -2.17 1.49 4.13
N THR A 91 -2.74 0.41 4.66
CA THR A 91 -2.74 0.08 6.10
C THR A 91 -1.33 -0.34 6.51
N ILE A 92 -0.71 -1.20 5.72
CA ILE A 92 0.64 -1.72 5.92
C ILE A 92 1.65 -0.58 5.85
N ASP A 93 1.58 0.24 4.81
CA ASP A 93 2.47 1.39 4.64
C ASP A 93 2.31 2.41 5.78
N SER A 94 1.08 2.60 6.27
CA SER A 94 0.82 3.44 7.45
C SER A 94 1.48 2.86 8.70
N THR A 95 1.39 1.54 8.89
CA THR A 95 2.09 0.84 9.99
C THR A 95 3.60 0.95 9.85
N LEU A 96 4.14 0.71 8.66
CA LEU A 96 5.56 0.77 8.35
C LEU A 96 6.15 2.15 8.64
N LEU A 97 5.45 3.22 8.24
CA LEU A 97 5.96 4.58 8.40
C LEU A 97 5.73 5.18 9.78
N THR A 98 4.75 4.71 10.54
CA THR A 98 4.45 5.27 11.88
C THR A 98 4.94 4.40 13.03
N GLY A 99 5.22 3.12 12.79
CA GLY A 99 5.51 2.14 13.85
C GLY A 99 4.30 1.84 14.75
N THR A 100 3.08 2.13 14.28
CA THR A 100 1.83 1.94 15.02
C THR A 100 0.84 1.10 14.22
N TYR A 101 -0.23 0.59 14.83
CA TYR A 101 -1.26 -0.21 14.17
C TYR A 101 -2.52 0.61 13.83
N PRO A 102 -3.50 0.05 13.09
CA PRO A 102 -4.67 0.81 12.64
C PRO A 102 -5.53 1.42 13.77
N ASP A 103 -5.46 0.86 14.98
CA ASP A 103 -6.09 1.44 16.18
C ASP A 103 -5.51 2.81 16.57
N GLN A 104 -4.30 3.15 16.08
CA GLN A 104 -3.60 4.39 16.37
C GLN A 104 -3.47 5.29 15.15
N HIS A 105 -3.01 4.76 14.01
CA HIS A 105 -2.83 5.56 12.80
C HIS A 105 -4.13 5.82 12.02
N GLN A 106 -5.23 5.12 12.35
CA GLN A 106 -6.59 5.36 11.83
C GLN A 106 -6.78 5.18 10.32
N VAL A 107 -5.93 4.39 9.67
CA VAL A 107 -6.11 3.98 8.26
C VAL A 107 -6.44 2.49 8.25
N PRO A 108 -7.73 2.09 8.27
CA PRO A 108 -8.11 0.71 8.54
C PRO A 108 -8.11 -0.20 7.29
N GLY A 109 -8.04 0.35 6.08
CA GLY A 109 -8.10 -0.42 4.83
C GLY A 109 -7.98 0.45 3.57
N LEU A 110 -8.00 -0.18 2.39
CA LEU A 110 -8.15 0.50 1.10
C LEU A 110 -9.51 1.20 0.98
N ILE A 111 -10.55 0.57 1.53
CA ILE A 111 -11.92 1.09 1.55
C ILE A 111 -12.42 1.10 2.99
N TRP A 112 -13.03 2.20 3.44
CA TRP A 112 -13.66 2.27 4.76
C TRP A 112 -14.69 3.41 4.86
N PHE A 113 -15.61 3.30 5.82
CA PHE A 113 -16.67 4.30 6.02
C PHE A 113 -16.22 5.31 7.04
N LYS A 114 -16.15 6.58 6.61
CA LYS A 114 -15.80 7.69 7.46
C LYS A 114 -17.08 8.27 8.04
N GLU A 115 -17.43 7.83 9.25
CA GLU A 115 -18.72 8.10 9.90
C GLU A 115 -19.00 9.60 10.10
N ASP A 116 -17.99 10.40 10.44
CA ASP A 116 -18.12 11.84 10.64
C ASP A 116 -18.38 12.61 9.34
N GLU A 117 -17.88 12.11 8.20
CA GLU A 117 -18.16 12.64 6.86
C GLU A 117 -19.34 11.94 6.16
N LYS A 118 -19.85 10.85 6.74
CA LYS A 118 -20.89 9.97 6.16
C LYS A 118 -20.61 9.58 4.72
N ARG A 119 -19.38 9.15 4.44
CA ARG A 119 -18.97 8.73 3.09
C ARG A 119 -18.02 7.54 3.08
N MET A 120 -18.00 6.85 1.94
CA MET A 120 -16.89 5.98 1.57
C MET A 120 -15.60 6.75 1.32
N ILE A 121 -14.54 6.26 1.93
CA ILE A 121 -13.15 6.55 1.61
C ILE A 121 -12.63 5.39 0.77
N SER A 122 -11.93 5.72 -0.30
CA SER A 122 -11.28 4.73 -1.15
C SER A 122 -9.96 5.26 -1.67
N TYR A 123 -8.94 4.41 -1.61
CA TYR A 123 -7.61 4.72 -2.13
C TYR A 123 -7.31 4.04 -3.47
N GLY A 124 -8.30 3.36 -4.06
CA GLY A 124 -8.24 2.74 -5.38
C GLY A 124 -8.00 1.22 -5.33
N SER A 125 -9.03 0.45 -4.99
CA SER A 125 -9.01 -1.03 -4.93
C SER A 125 -9.55 -1.71 -6.19
N GLY A 126 -10.32 -1.02 -7.04
CA GLY A 126 -10.77 -1.57 -8.32
C GLY A 126 -11.55 -0.59 -9.20
N ILE A 127 -11.63 -0.87 -10.51
CA ILE A 127 -12.23 0.07 -11.51
C ILE A 127 -13.71 0.37 -11.22
N GLY A 128 -14.50 -0.65 -10.86
CA GLY A 128 -15.93 -0.46 -10.56
C GLY A 128 -16.19 0.39 -9.32
N GLU A 129 -15.31 0.27 -8.34
CA GLU A 129 -15.39 0.95 -7.05
C GLU A 129 -14.80 2.38 -7.11
N ILE A 130 -13.76 2.59 -7.94
CA ILE A 130 -13.31 3.92 -8.35
C ILE A 130 -14.46 4.70 -9.03
N TRP A 131 -15.30 4.03 -9.82
CA TRP A 131 -16.44 4.66 -10.46
C TRP A 131 -17.55 5.04 -9.46
N SER A 132 -17.92 4.14 -8.54
CA SER A 132 -18.99 4.40 -7.56
C SER A 132 -18.61 5.47 -6.53
N ASN A 133 -17.38 5.45 -6.02
CA ASN A 133 -16.88 6.46 -5.07
C ASN A 133 -16.56 7.81 -5.73
N GLY A 134 -16.47 7.82 -7.06
CA GLY A 134 -16.11 8.97 -7.87
C GLY A 134 -14.61 9.11 -7.99
N VAL A 135 -14.11 9.02 -9.24
CA VAL A 135 -12.67 9.02 -9.57
C VAL A 135 -11.92 10.21 -8.97
N LYS A 136 -12.57 11.38 -8.91
CA LYS A 136 -12.04 12.60 -8.29
C LYS A 136 -11.77 12.44 -6.79
N ASN A 137 -12.72 11.86 -6.06
CA ASN A 137 -12.60 11.66 -4.62
C ASN A 137 -11.49 10.66 -4.33
N VAL A 138 -11.43 9.55 -5.06
CA VAL A 138 -10.36 8.56 -4.92
C VAL A 138 -8.98 9.20 -5.16
N ALA A 139 -8.84 9.99 -6.23
CA ALA A 139 -7.58 10.66 -6.52
C ALA A 139 -7.16 11.64 -5.40
N LEU A 140 -8.11 12.45 -4.88
CA LEU A 140 -7.85 13.36 -3.77
C LEU A 140 -7.56 12.62 -2.47
N ASP A 141 -8.28 11.54 -2.20
CA ASP A 141 -8.09 10.72 -1.01
C ASP A 141 -6.71 10.07 -1.02
N SER A 142 -6.30 9.42 -2.12
CA SER A 142 -4.98 8.78 -2.22
C SER A 142 -3.83 9.78 -2.22
N VAL A 143 -3.95 10.88 -2.97
CA VAL A 143 -2.83 11.82 -3.16
C VAL A 143 -2.73 12.82 -2.02
N VAL A 144 -3.84 13.26 -1.43
CA VAL A 144 -3.87 14.40 -0.50
C VAL A 144 -4.38 14.00 0.89
N HIS A 145 -5.61 13.52 0.99
CA HIS A 145 -6.26 13.34 2.30
C HIS A 145 -5.62 12.22 3.12
N LEU A 146 -5.15 11.15 2.46
CA LEU A 146 -4.43 10.06 3.11
C LEU A 146 -3.30 10.59 4.01
N ASN A 147 -2.49 11.51 3.50
CA ASN A 147 -1.34 12.06 4.21
C ASN A 147 -1.66 13.30 5.06
N SER A 148 -2.76 14.00 4.82
CA SER A 148 -3.05 15.28 5.50
C SER A 148 -4.13 15.20 6.58
N SER A 149 -5.07 14.27 6.45
CA SER A 149 -6.26 14.20 7.32
C SER A 149 -6.68 12.79 7.73
N HIS A 150 -6.49 11.76 6.91
CA HIS A 150 -6.93 10.41 7.24
C HIS A 150 -5.93 9.67 8.11
N LEU A 151 -4.62 9.80 7.83
CA LEU A 151 -3.59 9.34 8.75
C LEU A 151 -3.64 10.21 10.03
N SER A 152 -3.80 9.57 11.19
CA SER A 152 -3.95 10.23 12.48
C SER A 152 -2.82 11.24 12.75
N LYS A 153 -3.18 12.40 13.30
CA LYS A 153 -2.23 13.45 13.71
C LYS A 153 -1.57 13.18 15.06
N GLU A 154 -2.07 12.18 15.80
CA GLU A 154 -1.54 11.77 17.11
C GLU A 154 -0.34 10.83 17.01
N VAL A 155 -0.06 10.31 15.81
CA VAL A 155 1.14 9.51 15.52
C VAL A 155 2.06 10.30 14.59
N GLN A 156 3.36 10.06 14.66
CA GLN A 156 4.34 10.66 13.75
C GLN A 156 4.83 9.62 12.75
N THR A 157 5.09 10.03 11.51
CA THR A 157 5.86 9.19 10.59
C THR A 157 7.35 9.26 10.91
N ILE A 158 8.12 8.28 10.44
CA ILE A 158 9.59 8.32 10.49
C ILE A 158 10.16 9.57 9.81
N HIS A 159 9.49 10.11 8.80
CA HIS A 159 9.94 11.35 8.15
C HIS A 159 9.77 12.57 9.06
N GLU A 160 8.66 12.63 9.82
CA GLU A 160 8.40 13.69 10.81
C GLU A 160 9.37 13.57 11.99
N GLU A 161 9.58 12.36 12.52
CA GLU A 161 10.52 12.07 13.61
C GLU A 161 11.97 12.44 13.24
N LEU A 162 12.42 12.07 12.03
CA LEU A 162 13.75 12.44 11.54
C LEU A 162 13.90 13.96 11.39
N ALA A 163 12.88 14.64 10.86
CA ALA A 163 12.89 16.09 10.73
C ALA A 163 13.01 16.79 12.11
N HIS A 164 12.31 16.29 13.14
CA HIS A 164 12.45 16.79 14.52
C HIS A 164 13.86 16.62 15.10
N ARG A 165 14.60 15.62 14.62
CA ARG A 165 16.01 15.38 14.97
C ARG A 165 17.00 16.12 14.06
N ASN A 166 16.52 17.01 13.19
CA ASN A 166 17.31 17.71 12.17
C ASN A 166 18.01 16.75 11.19
N LEU A 167 17.38 15.62 10.88
CA LEU A 167 17.83 14.67 9.86
C LEU A 167 16.89 14.75 8.66
N SER A 168 17.46 14.79 7.45
CA SER A 168 16.67 14.73 6.23
C SER A 168 16.24 13.29 5.91
N SER A 169 15.14 13.16 5.18
CA SER A 169 14.69 11.88 4.62
C SER A 169 14.23 12.07 3.17
N ALA A 170 14.07 10.95 2.47
CA ALA A 170 13.46 10.88 1.15
C ALA A 170 12.32 9.87 1.10
N SER A 171 11.33 10.13 0.25
CA SER A 171 10.31 9.17 -0.18
C SER A 171 10.20 9.20 -1.69
N ILE A 172 10.37 8.03 -2.31
CA ILE A 172 10.31 7.81 -3.75
C ILE A 172 9.20 6.79 -4.03
N ASN A 173 8.12 7.26 -4.66
CA ASN A 173 6.93 6.49 -5.00
C ASN A 173 6.16 5.88 -3.82
N GLY A 174 6.44 6.26 -2.58
CA GLY A 174 5.58 5.93 -1.44
C GLY A 174 4.25 6.71 -1.50
N LEU A 175 3.12 6.01 -1.42
CA LEU A 175 1.79 6.64 -1.34
C LEU A 175 1.59 7.31 0.03
N LEU A 176 2.11 6.70 1.10
CA LEU A 176 2.36 7.39 2.35
C LEU A 176 3.73 8.07 2.29
N TYR A 177 3.71 9.38 2.54
CA TYR A 177 4.89 10.23 2.46
C TYR A 177 4.84 11.38 3.49
N ARG A 178 3.83 11.47 4.37
CA ARG A 178 3.67 12.60 5.30
C ARG A 178 4.98 12.96 6.01
N GLY A 179 5.34 14.23 6.00
CA GLY A 179 6.55 14.80 6.60
C GLY A 179 6.41 16.31 6.82
N ASN A 180 7.48 16.99 7.25
CA ASN A 180 7.41 18.39 7.72
C ASN A 180 7.70 19.45 6.63
N PHE A 181 8.04 19.06 5.41
CA PHE A 181 8.45 19.98 4.35
C PHE A 181 7.33 20.18 3.34
N GLN A 182 7.02 21.44 3.02
CA GLN A 182 6.00 21.76 2.03
C GLN A 182 6.51 21.48 0.62
N HIS A 183 5.68 20.79 -0.18
CA HIS A 183 5.93 20.45 -1.57
C HIS A 183 4.75 20.88 -2.42
N ARG A 184 5.04 21.49 -3.57
CA ARG A 184 4.05 21.67 -4.63
C ARG A 184 4.07 20.49 -5.58
N LEU A 185 2.90 19.89 -5.80
CA LEU A 185 2.70 18.85 -6.81
C LEU A 185 2.50 19.48 -8.18
N ASN A 186 3.02 18.82 -9.21
CA ASN A 186 2.74 19.15 -10.59
C ASN A 186 1.68 18.22 -11.15
N ILE A 187 0.45 18.71 -11.29
CA ILE A 187 -0.65 17.93 -11.82
C ILE A 187 -0.60 17.96 -13.37
N PRO A 188 -0.50 16.80 -14.06
CA PRO A 188 -0.56 16.75 -15.51
C PRO A 188 -1.84 17.41 -16.04
N LYS A 189 -1.72 18.22 -17.10
CA LYS A 189 -2.85 18.97 -17.68
C LYS A 189 -4.05 18.09 -18.03
N LEU A 190 -3.81 16.85 -18.47
CA LEU A 190 -4.89 15.91 -18.77
C LEU A 190 -5.76 15.60 -17.53
N ILE A 191 -5.14 15.47 -16.35
CA ILE A 191 -5.84 15.21 -15.08
C ILE A 191 -6.64 16.43 -14.64
N THR A 192 -6.07 17.63 -14.80
CA THR A 192 -6.77 18.90 -14.51
C THR A 192 -7.95 19.15 -15.44
N VAL A 193 -7.79 18.89 -16.75
CA VAL A 193 -8.89 19.02 -17.74
C VAL A 193 -10.02 18.03 -17.46
N ALA A 194 -9.68 16.85 -16.93
CA ALA A 194 -10.66 15.86 -16.50
C ALA A 194 -11.32 16.16 -15.13
N ASP A 195 -11.01 17.31 -14.51
CA ASP A 195 -11.48 17.72 -13.17
C ASP A 195 -11.24 16.66 -12.07
N LEU A 196 -10.18 15.86 -12.21
CA LEU A 196 -9.83 14.81 -11.25
C LEU A 196 -8.97 15.33 -10.09
N LEU A 197 -8.07 16.28 -10.38
CA LEU A 197 -7.24 16.95 -9.40
C LEU A 197 -7.12 18.44 -9.77
N PRO A 198 -7.10 19.36 -8.79
CA PRO A 198 -6.89 20.78 -9.06
C PRO A 198 -5.50 21.03 -9.63
N GLU A 199 -5.31 22.14 -10.36
CA GLU A 199 -4.03 22.44 -11.04
C GLU A 199 -2.84 22.55 -10.08
N ASN A 200 -3.08 23.04 -8.86
CA ASN A 200 -2.07 23.26 -7.85
C ASN A 200 -2.49 22.58 -6.54
N ILE A 201 -1.61 21.72 -6.03
CA ILE A 201 -1.78 21.05 -4.74
C ILE A 201 -0.49 21.22 -3.98
N ASP A 202 -0.60 21.77 -2.77
CA ASP A 202 0.49 21.79 -1.80
C ASP A 202 0.26 20.64 -0.80
N VAL A 203 1.31 19.86 -0.55
CA VAL A 203 1.32 18.74 0.38
C VAL A 203 2.55 18.83 1.28
N ASN A 204 2.51 18.18 2.43
CA ASN A 204 3.68 18.10 3.31
C ASN A 204 4.30 16.69 3.22
N GLY A 205 5.62 16.63 3.06
CA GLY A 205 6.37 15.39 2.85
C GLY A 205 7.79 15.46 3.42
N PRO A 206 8.64 14.45 3.14
CA PRO A 206 10.04 14.46 3.53
C PRO A 206 10.82 15.55 2.78
N ALA A 207 12.07 15.81 3.18
CA ALA A 207 12.91 16.82 2.53
C ALA A 207 13.05 16.58 1.01
N ILE A 208 13.18 15.32 0.60
CA ILE A 208 13.21 14.91 -0.81
C ILE A 208 11.98 14.05 -1.11
N PHE A 209 11.03 14.60 -1.85
CA PHE A 209 9.80 13.91 -2.18
C PHE A 209 9.64 13.71 -3.68
N SER A 210 9.48 12.45 -4.11
CA SER A 210 9.23 12.05 -5.49
C SER A 210 8.03 11.09 -5.56
N LEU A 211 7.08 11.36 -6.44
CA LEU A 211 5.88 10.56 -6.65
C LEU A 211 5.45 10.66 -8.12
N GLY A 212 5.91 9.71 -8.94
CA GLY A 212 5.64 9.63 -10.37
C GLY A 212 5.68 10.98 -11.10
N THR A 213 4.66 11.23 -11.93
CA THR A 213 4.48 12.50 -12.67
C THR A 213 4.22 13.71 -11.77
N LEU A 214 3.84 13.51 -10.50
CA LEU A 214 3.42 14.58 -9.59
C LEU A 214 4.63 15.31 -8.97
N SER A 215 5.74 14.61 -8.77
CA SER A 215 6.96 15.16 -8.21
C SER A 215 8.15 14.31 -8.65
N GLN A 216 9.17 14.90 -9.27
CA GLN A 216 10.30 14.15 -9.83
C GLN A 216 11.58 14.99 -9.95
N TYR A 217 12.75 14.36 -9.95
CA TYR A 217 14.05 15.02 -10.09
C TYR A 217 14.82 14.53 -11.32
N ASN A 218 14.70 13.26 -11.70
CA ASN A 218 15.49 12.71 -12.80
C ASN A 218 14.83 12.91 -14.17
N SER A 219 15.52 13.58 -15.09
CA SER A 219 15.05 13.81 -16.46
C SER A 219 14.83 12.52 -17.29
N GLU A 220 15.52 11.42 -16.97
CA GLU A 220 15.33 10.12 -17.62
C GLU A 220 13.90 9.59 -17.43
N ASN A 221 13.24 10.00 -16.34
CA ASN A 221 11.86 9.64 -16.06
C ASN A 221 10.86 10.25 -17.02
N ASN A 222 11.23 11.18 -17.90
CA ASN A 222 10.33 11.66 -18.96
C ASN A 222 9.80 10.53 -19.87
N ARG A 223 10.51 9.39 -19.96
CA ARG A 223 10.08 8.23 -20.74
C ARG A 223 9.16 7.27 -19.97
N TYR A 224 9.08 7.38 -18.65
CA TYR A 224 8.37 6.46 -17.75
C TYR A 224 7.10 7.06 -17.13
N LYS A 225 6.62 8.19 -17.65
CA LYS A 225 5.49 8.98 -17.13
C LYS A 225 4.14 8.71 -17.79
N PHE A 226 4.10 7.90 -18.84
CA PHE A 226 2.88 7.69 -19.59
C PHE A 226 1.86 6.88 -18.79
N VAL A 227 0.58 6.96 -19.19
CA VAL A 227 -0.51 6.20 -18.53
C VAL A 227 -0.22 4.69 -18.54
N TRP A 228 0.34 4.17 -19.62
CA TRP A 228 0.74 2.75 -19.71
C TRP A 228 1.92 2.38 -18.79
N ASN A 229 2.65 3.37 -18.29
CA ASN A 229 3.70 3.23 -17.27
C ASN A 229 3.20 3.72 -15.89
N ARG A 230 1.89 3.66 -15.65
CA ARG A 230 1.24 4.05 -14.38
C ARG A 230 1.63 5.45 -13.90
N LEU A 231 1.78 6.39 -14.84
CA LEU A 231 2.13 7.79 -14.54
C LEU A 231 3.41 7.94 -13.67
N GLY A 232 4.39 7.05 -13.85
CA GLY A 232 5.66 7.08 -13.11
C GLY A 232 5.66 6.31 -11.79
N VAL A 233 4.57 5.64 -11.42
CA VAL A 233 4.52 4.74 -10.26
C VAL A 233 4.90 3.33 -10.72
N ASN A 234 6.19 3.11 -10.96
CA ASN A 234 6.77 1.86 -11.45
C ASN A 234 8.24 1.69 -11.01
N ASN A 235 8.77 0.47 -11.12
CA ASN A 235 10.10 0.12 -10.60
C ASN A 235 11.22 0.93 -11.24
N GLN A 236 11.15 1.16 -12.56
CA GLN A 236 12.19 1.88 -13.28
C GLN A 236 12.24 3.35 -12.90
N PHE A 237 11.08 3.98 -12.69
CA PHE A 237 11.01 5.35 -12.20
C PHE A 237 11.69 5.48 -10.84
N THR A 238 11.35 4.59 -9.91
CA THR A 238 11.94 4.54 -8.56
C THR A 238 13.46 4.38 -8.64
N ALA A 239 13.96 3.43 -9.45
CA ALA A 239 15.38 3.21 -9.64
C ALA A 239 16.10 4.44 -10.22
N ASN A 240 15.48 5.15 -11.17
CA ASN A 240 16.07 6.35 -11.76
C ASN A 240 16.16 7.52 -10.77
N GLU A 241 15.13 7.74 -9.94
CA GLU A 241 15.18 8.77 -8.90
C GLU A 241 16.25 8.45 -7.86
N LEU A 242 16.32 7.19 -7.40
CA LEU A 242 17.33 6.78 -6.43
C LEU A 242 18.75 6.89 -7.01
N ASN A 243 18.95 6.44 -8.25
CA ASN A 243 20.20 6.62 -8.98
C ASN A 243 20.61 8.09 -9.08
N TYR A 244 19.66 8.99 -9.34
CA TYR A 244 19.94 10.42 -9.37
C TYR A 244 20.45 10.91 -8.01
N LEU A 245 19.84 10.49 -6.90
CA LEU A 245 20.33 10.85 -5.56
C LEU A 245 21.74 10.29 -5.28
N ILE A 246 22.02 9.05 -5.70
CA ILE A 246 23.35 8.42 -5.58
C ILE A 246 24.38 9.20 -6.40
N ASP A 247 24.12 9.45 -7.68
CA ASP A 247 25.01 10.14 -8.61
C ASP A 247 25.34 11.55 -8.15
N GLN A 248 24.36 12.26 -7.57
CA GLN A 248 24.56 13.59 -7.01
C GLN A 248 25.24 13.58 -5.62
N LYS A 249 25.45 12.41 -5.00
CA LYS A 249 25.91 12.26 -3.61
C LYS A 249 24.98 12.96 -2.61
N MET A 250 23.68 12.80 -2.84
CA MET A 250 22.58 13.46 -2.15
C MET A 250 21.61 12.47 -1.50
N LEU A 251 22.04 11.23 -1.23
CA LEU A 251 21.28 10.34 -0.37
C LEU A 251 21.16 10.94 1.05
N PRO A 252 19.94 11.15 1.57
CA PRO A 252 19.75 11.55 2.96
C PRO A 252 19.96 10.35 3.91
N PRO A 253 20.04 10.59 5.24
CA PRO A 253 20.14 9.53 6.25
C PRO A 253 19.14 8.39 6.11
N PHE A 254 17.92 8.67 5.64
CA PHE A 254 16.90 7.64 5.37
C PHE A 254 16.18 7.90 4.05
N THR A 255 16.08 6.88 3.20
CA THR A 255 15.31 6.92 1.95
C THR A 255 14.34 5.74 1.89
N LEU A 256 13.05 6.02 1.73
CA LEU A 256 12.05 5.04 1.31
C LEU A 256 11.98 5.02 -0.22
N ALA A 257 12.05 3.84 -0.82
CA ALA A 257 11.90 3.62 -2.26
C ALA A 257 10.95 2.46 -2.54
N TYR A 258 9.86 2.71 -3.26
CA TYR A 258 8.79 1.72 -3.49
C TYR A 258 8.87 1.11 -4.90
N LEU A 259 8.79 -0.22 -5.02
CA LEU A 259 8.82 -0.99 -6.27
C LEU A 259 7.47 -1.72 -6.49
N PRO A 260 6.48 -1.07 -7.14
CA PRO A 260 5.08 -1.52 -7.18
C PRO A 260 4.71 -2.47 -8.33
N ASP A 261 5.65 -2.83 -9.21
CA ASP A 261 5.29 -3.53 -10.46
C ASP A 261 4.89 -5.00 -10.26
N ALA A 262 5.32 -5.63 -9.16
CA ALA A 262 5.11 -7.05 -8.93
C ALA A 262 3.64 -7.38 -8.60
N ASP A 263 3.02 -6.57 -7.75
CA ASP A 263 1.65 -6.68 -7.26
C ASP A 263 0.62 -7.08 -8.33
N ALA A 264 0.36 -6.22 -9.31
CA ALA A 264 -0.67 -6.51 -10.32
C ALA A 264 -0.41 -7.78 -11.15
N SER A 265 0.85 -8.20 -11.28
CA SER A 265 1.18 -9.46 -11.96
C SER A 265 0.81 -10.64 -11.07
N ILE A 266 1.13 -10.55 -9.78
CA ILE A 266 0.83 -11.57 -8.77
C ILE A 266 -0.68 -11.68 -8.53
N HIS A 267 -1.41 -10.57 -8.42
CA HIS A 267 -2.89 -10.60 -8.36
C HIS A 267 -3.52 -11.30 -9.58
N LYS A 268 -2.90 -11.16 -10.76
CA LYS A 268 -3.45 -11.72 -11.99
C LYS A 268 -3.09 -13.19 -12.20
N HIS A 269 -1.87 -13.60 -11.86
CA HIS A 269 -1.33 -14.92 -12.19
C HIS A 269 -1.12 -15.82 -10.96
N GLY A 270 -1.32 -15.29 -9.76
CA GLY A 270 -1.15 -15.98 -8.49
C GLY A 270 0.24 -15.80 -7.86
N PRO A 271 0.41 -16.28 -6.61
CA PRO A 271 1.62 -16.10 -5.80
C PRO A 271 2.88 -16.72 -6.41
N GLU A 272 2.75 -17.67 -7.33
CA GLU A 272 3.87 -18.33 -8.01
C GLU A 272 4.47 -17.52 -9.18
N ASP A 273 3.94 -16.34 -9.52
CA ASP A 273 4.45 -15.52 -10.63
C ASP A 273 5.76 -14.81 -10.28
N LEU A 274 6.86 -15.38 -10.77
CA LEU A 274 8.22 -14.87 -10.51
C LEU A 274 8.58 -13.62 -11.30
N LYS A 275 7.81 -13.26 -12.34
CA LYS A 275 8.18 -12.16 -13.27
C LYS A 275 8.26 -10.81 -12.58
N GLY A 276 7.37 -10.57 -11.61
CA GLY A 276 7.38 -9.34 -10.81
C GLY A 276 8.69 -9.18 -10.03
N ILE A 277 9.12 -10.26 -9.38
CA ILE A 277 10.35 -10.30 -8.58
C ILE A 277 11.59 -10.13 -9.46
N GLN A 278 11.64 -10.77 -10.64
CA GLN A 278 12.74 -10.59 -11.60
C GLN A 278 12.89 -9.13 -12.05
N LYS A 279 11.77 -8.42 -12.28
CA LYS A 279 11.79 -7.00 -12.64
C LYS A 279 12.22 -6.11 -11.48
N ALA A 280 11.81 -6.44 -10.26
CA ALA A 280 12.27 -5.73 -9.07
C ALA A 280 13.78 -5.93 -8.86
N ASP A 281 14.28 -7.16 -9.02
CA ASP A 281 15.71 -7.46 -8.98
C ASP A 281 16.48 -6.69 -10.06
N GLN A 282 15.98 -6.62 -11.29
CA GLN A 282 16.61 -5.82 -12.35
C GLN A 282 16.69 -4.33 -12.01
N ALA A 283 15.67 -3.78 -11.34
CA ALA A 283 15.70 -2.40 -10.85
C ALA A 283 16.76 -2.23 -9.74
N ILE A 284 16.89 -3.19 -8.84
CA ILE A 284 17.94 -3.20 -7.80
C ILE A 284 19.33 -3.34 -8.42
N GLN A 285 19.53 -4.22 -9.39
CA GLN A 285 20.78 -4.29 -10.16
C GLN A 285 21.13 -2.93 -10.76
N ASN A 286 20.15 -2.24 -11.37
CA ASN A 286 20.36 -0.92 -11.94
C ASN A 286 20.78 0.12 -10.89
N ILE A 287 20.36 -0.04 -9.64
CA ILE A 287 20.76 0.80 -8.50
C ILE A 287 22.17 0.46 -8.02
N LEU A 288 22.44 -0.82 -7.72
CA LEU A 288 23.74 -1.28 -7.23
C LEU A 288 24.86 -1.02 -8.25
N ASN A 289 24.54 -1.06 -9.55
CA ASN A 289 25.47 -0.76 -10.65
C ASN A 289 25.87 0.73 -10.75
N ARG A 290 25.41 1.61 -9.86
CA ARG A 290 25.93 3.00 -9.75
C ARG A 290 27.14 3.12 -8.85
N PHE A 291 27.41 2.10 -8.05
CA PHE A 291 28.63 2.00 -7.29
C PHE A 291 29.74 1.33 -8.12
N PRO A 292 31.03 1.53 -7.78
CA PRO A 292 32.14 0.87 -8.45
C PRO A 292 32.02 -0.66 -8.49
N SER A 293 31.50 -1.25 -7.42
CA SER A 293 30.97 -2.61 -7.38
C SER A 293 29.89 -2.74 -6.32
N TRP A 294 29.20 -3.89 -6.28
CA TRP A 294 28.18 -4.17 -5.27
C TRP A 294 28.76 -4.28 -3.85
N GLU A 295 30.06 -4.60 -3.72
CA GLU A 295 30.79 -4.59 -2.45
C GLU A 295 30.83 -3.18 -1.87
N GLU A 296 31.24 -2.19 -2.68
CA GLU A 296 31.23 -0.79 -2.25
C GLU A 296 29.79 -0.31 -1.98
N ALA A 297 28.80 -0.78 -2.75
CA ALA A 297 27.39 -0.43 -2.51
C ALA A 297 26.92 -0.83 -1.11
N ILE A 298 27.21 -2.06 -0.67
CA ILE A 298 26.85 -2.53 0.67
C ILE A 298 27.78 -2.01 1.75
N GLN A 299 28.95 -1.44 1.42
CA GLN A 299 29.82 -0.75 2.39
C GLN A 299 29.37 0.70 2.61
N GLU A 300 28.95 1.41 1.57
CA GLU A 300 28.55 2.82 1.61
C GLU A 300 27.09 3.07 2.00
N VAL A 301 26.19 2.11 1.79
CA VAL A 301 24.76 2.24 2.10
C VAL A 301 24.23 1.01 2.84
N THR A 302 23.37 1.22 3.84
CA THR A 302 22.66 0.14 4.53
C THR A 302 21.36 -0.11 3.76
N TRP A 303 21.26 -1.29 3.16
CA TRP A 303 20.10 -1.69 2.35
C TRP A 303 19.15 -2.54 3.18
N ILE A 304 17.89 -2.13 3.25
CA ILE A 304 16.80 -2.94 3.82
C ILE A 304 15.84 -3.23 2.67
N ILE A 305 15.51 -4.50 2.46
CA ILE A 305 14.53 -4.92 1.46
C ILE A 305 13.43 -5.68 2.20
N LEU A 306 12.17 -5.31 1.96
CA LEU A 306 11.02 -5.98 2.53
C LEU A 306 9.88 -6.12 1.51
N GLY A 307 9.05 -7.13 1.72
CA GLY A 307 7.71 -7.21 1.14
C GLY A 307 6.70 -6.58 2.08
N ASP A 308 5.66 -5.97 1.54
CA ASP A 308 4.55 -5.38 2.31
C ASP A 308 3.57 -6.47 2.78
N SER A 309 3.16 -7.37 1.87
CA SER A 309 2.10 -8.36 2.09
C SER A 309 2.34 -9.66 1.33
N GLY A 310 1.63 -10.71 1.76
CA GLY A 310 1.55 -11.99 1.07
C GLY A 310 0.23 -12.13 0.30
N GLN A 311 0.23 -13.01 -0.70
CA GLN A 311 -0.92 -13.27 -1.57
C GLN A 311 -1.31 -14.74 -1.49
N SER A 312 -2.63 -15.01 -1.49
CA SER A 312 -3.17 -16.38 -1.45
C SER A 312 -3.80 -16.78 -2.78
N ILE A 313 -3.78 -18.07 -3.10
CA ILE A 313 -4.53 -18.61 -4.24
C ILE A 313 -6.03 -18.51 -3.93
N VAL A 314 -6.79 -18.07 -4.93
CA VAL A 314 -8.25 -18.09 -4.94
C VAL A 314 -8.70 -19.06 -6.04
N THR A 315 -9.81 -19.76 -5.84
CA THR A 315 -10.35 -20.68 -6.85
C THR A 315 -10.87 -19.93 -8.07
N ASP A 316 -10.71 -20.51 -9.26
CA ASP A 316 -11.10 -19.86 -10.53
C ASP A 316 -12.61 -19.65 -10.68
N ASP A 317 -13.42 -20.53 -10.06
CA ASP A 317 -14.87 -20.45 -10.11
C ASP A 317 -15.39 -19.35 -9.17
N LYS A 318 -15.94 -18.29 -9.76
CA LYS A 318 -16.40 -17.10 -9.02
C LYS A 318 -17.56 -17.40 -8.08
N GLU A 319 -18.44 -18.32 -8.44
CA GLU A 319 -19.63 -18.64 -7.61
C GLU A 319 -19.21 -19.26 -6.29
N THR A 320 -18.17 -20.11 -6.32
CA THR A 320 -17.61 -20.72 -5.10
C THR A 320 -16.61 -19.80 -4.40
N ALA A 321 -15.82 -19.01 -5.15
CA ALA A 321 -14.78 -18.13 -4.61
C ALA A 321 -15.31 -16.85 -3.95
N LEU A 322 -16.40 -16.27 -4.44
CA LEU A 322 -16.90 -14.98 -3.98
C LEU A 322 -18.08 -15.12 -3.01
N ILE A 323 -18.04 -14.33 -1.95
CA ILE A 323 -19.16 -14.16 -1.02
C ILE A 323 -19.87 -12.85 -1.42
N ASP A 324 -21.06 -12.96 -2.00
CA ASP A 324 -21.85 -11.78 -2.38
C ASP A 324 -22.62 -11.23 -1.17
N LEU A 325 -22.05 -10.21 -0.54
CA LEU A 325 -22.67 -9.54 0.60
C LEU A 325 -24.00 -8.84 0.24
N ASN A 326 -24.23 -8.47 -1.03
CA ASN A 326 -25.52 -7.91 -1.43
C ASN A 326 -26.62 -8.97 -1.39
N GLN A 327 -26.28 -10.21 -1.77
CA GLN A 327 -27.21 -11.32 -1.72
C GLN A 327 -27.42 -11.82 -0.29
N LEU A 328 -26.33 -11.93 0.48
CA LEU A 328 -26.38 -12.42 1.86
C LEU A 328 -27.17 -11.46 2.76
N LEU A 329 -26.95 -10.16 2.62
CA LEU A 329 -27.62 -9.10 3.39
C LEU A 329 -28.73 -8.40 2.60
N LYS A 330 -29.41 -9.11 1.69
CA LYS A 330 -30.43 -8.57 0.75
C LYS A 330 -31.62 -7.87 1.41
N ASP A 331 -31.91 -8.20 2.67
CA ASP A 331 -33.00 -7.61 3.44
C ASP A 331 -32.60 -6.27 4.08
N CYS A 332 -31.33 -5.86 3.93
CA CYS A 332 -30.80 -4.57 4.33
C CYS A 332 -30.61 -3.64 3.14
N THR A 333 -30.69 -2.34 3.40
CA THR A 333 -30.32 -1.30 2.43
C THR A 333 -28.85 -0.89 2.62
N PHE A 334 -28.13 -0.77 1.51
CA PHE A 334 -26.72 -0.37 1.51
C PHE A 334 -26.53 1.11 1.24
N TRP A 335 -25.52 1.68 1.90
CA TRP A 335 -25.13 3.07 1.73
C TRP A 335 -24.62 3.26 0.31
N GLU A 336 -25.22 4.24 -0.35
CA GLU A 336 -24.77 4.80 -1.59
C GLU A 336 -24.96 6.31 -1.49
N ARG A 337 -24.27 7.08 -2.34
CA ARG A 337 -24.38 8.55 -2.31
C ARG A 337 -25.82 9.04 -2.46
N GLU A 338 -26.65 8.32 -3.19
CA GLU A 338 -28.06 8.63 -3.42
C GLU A 338 -28.99 8.06 -2.34
N ASN A 339 -28.47 7.19 -1.46
CA ASN A 339 -29.21 6.56 -0.36
C ASN A 339 -28.55 6.85 1.01
N PRO A 340 -28.65 8.10 1.51
CA PRO A 340 -28.01 8.50 2.76
C PRO A 340 -28.68 7.92 4.03
N ASN A 341 -29.89 7.35 3.90
CA ASN A 341 -30.64 6.72 5.00
C ASN A 341 -30.54 5.19 4.96
N ALA A 342 -29.49 4.66 4.33
CA ALA A 342 -29.24 3.23 4.30
C ALA A 342 -28.97 2.66 5.69
N GLN A 343 -29.20 1.36 5.82
CA GLN A 343 -28.97 0.62 7.05
C GLN A 343 -27.50 0.26 7.27
N LEU A 344 -26.80 -0.14 6.21
CA LEU A 344 -25.42 -0.64 6.29
C LEU A 344 -24.50 0.11 5.32
N ALA A 345 -23.24 0.36 5.69
CA ALA A 345 -22.16 0.57 4.71
C ALA A 345 -21.25 -0.66 4.68
N VAL A 346 -20.89 -1.11 3.49
CA VAL A 346 -20.02 -2.27 3.29
C VAL A 346 -18.74 -1.82 2.59
N ALA A 347 -17.60 -2.04 3.23
CA ALA A 347 -16.29 -1.66 2.71
C ALA A 347 -15.43 -2.92 2.48
N VAL A 348 -15.43 -3.39 1.23
CA VAL A 348 -14.78 -4.64 0.82
C VAL A 348 -13.28 -4.43 0.63
N ASN A 349 -12.46 -5.10 1.45
CA ASN A 349 -11.01 -5.06 1.40
C ASN A 349 -10.49 -6.46 1.04
N GLU A 350 -10.78 -6.89 -0.19
CA GLU A 350 -10.46 -8.21 -0.71
C GLU A 350 -11.04 -9.37 0.12
N ARG A 351 -10.22 -10.08 0.90
CA ARG A 351 -10.62 -11.25 1.69
C ARG A 351 -11.25 -10.90 3.04
N MET A 352 -11.47 -9.62 3.32
CA MET A 352 -12.22 -9.14 4.48
C MET A 352 -13.17 -8.02 4.05
N SER A 353 -14.21 -7.76 4.84
CA SER A 353 -15.09 -6.61 4.66
C SER A 353 -15.42 -5.97 5.99
N TYR A 354 -15.42 -4.64 6.06
CA TYR A 354 -16.01 -3.92 7.17
C TYR A 354 -17.49 -3.69 6.88
N ILE A 355 -18.36 -4.07 7.82
CA ILE A 355 -19.80 -3.82 7.75
C ILE A 355 -20.15 -2.84 8.87
N TYR A 356 -20.50 -1.62 8.49
CA TYR A 356 -20.88 -0.54 9.40
C TYR A 356 -22.40 -0.52 9.53
N LEU A 357 -22.91 -0.62 10.76
CA LEU A 357 -24.34 -0.46 11.06
C LEU A 357 -24.62 1.04 11.22
N ILE A 358 -25.17 1.65 10.18
CA ILE A 358 -25.44 3.10 10.14
C ILE A 358 -26.80 3.40 10.78
N ASP A 359 -27.78 2.53 10.56
CA ASP A 359 -29.10 2.65 11.19
C ASP A 359 -29.07 2.02 12.59
N PRO A 360 -29.30 2.80 13.66
CA PRO A 360 -29.30 2.30 15.03
C PRO A 360 -30.47 1.34 15.34
N GLN A 361 -31.42 1.15 14.42
CA GLN A 361 -32.48 0.13 14.55
C GLN A 361 -32.02 -1.26 14.09
N VAL A 362 -30.88 -1.38 13.42
CA VAL A 362 -30.33 -2.67 13.02
C VAL A 362 -29.55 -3.27 14.18
N GLU A 363 -29.96 -4.45 14.61
CA GLU A 363 -29.27 -5.16 15.68
C GLU A 363 -28.07 -5.94 15.14
N LEU A 364 -26.91 -5.78 15.79
CA LEU A 364 -25.68 -6.46 15.38
C LEU A 364 -25.85 -7.98 15.32
N SER A 365 -26.57 -8.56 16.29
CA SER A 365 -26.81 -10.01 16.33
C SER A 365 -27.60 -10.51 15.12
N GLU A 366 -28.50 -9.70 14.56
CA GLU A 366 -29.24 -10.08 13.34
C GLU A 366 -28.29 -10.21 12.15
N ILE A 367 -27.41 -9.23 11.98
CA ILE A 367 -26.39 -9.23 10.91
C ILE A 367 -25.41 -10.40 11.08
N VAL A 368 -24.90 -10.61 12.30
CA VAL A 368 -23.98 -11.72 12.60
C VAL A 368 -24.63 -13.07 12.29
N ASN A 369 -25.89 -13.28 12.67
CA ASN A 369 -26.60 -14.53 12.40
C ASN A 369 -26.76 -14.80 10.90
N VAL A 370 -27.09 -13.77 10.11
CA VAL A 370 -27.20 -13.90 8.64
C VAL A 370 -25.83 -14.21 8.03
N LEU A 371 -24.76 -13.54 8.47
CA LEU A 371 -23.41 -13.83 7.98
C LEU A 371 -22.97 -15.26 8.33
N LYS A 372 -23.37 -15.80 9.49
CA LYS A 372 -23.08 -17.18 9.87
C LYS A 372 -23.71 -18.24 8.96
N GLU A 373 -24.65 -17.88 8.08
CA GLU A 373 -25.25 -18.82 7.13
C GLU A 373 -24.29 -19.21 5.98
N ASP A 374 -23.22 -18.43 5.74
CA ASP A 374 -22.24 -18.72 4.70
C ASP A 374 -20.94 -19.32 5.30
N GLU A 375 -20.81 -20.64 5.20
CA GLU A 375 -19.68 -21.44 5.72
C GLU A 375 -18.30 -21.02 5.17
N ARG A 376 -18.25 -20.21 4.10
CA ARG A 376 -17.00 -19.72 3.51
C ARG A 376 -16.40 -18.55 4.29
N ILE A 377 -17.18 -17.88 5.15
CA ILE A 377 -16.67 -16.84 6.03
C ILE A 377 -15.83 -17.52 7.13
N GLY A 378 -14.55 -17.19 7.22
CA GLY A 378 -13.66 -17.78 8.23
C GLY A 378 -14.06 -17.40 9.65
N PHE A 379 -14.26 -16.09 9.89
CA PHE A 379 -14.76 -15.57 11.16
C PHE A 379 -15.41 -14.19 10.98
N ILE A 380 -16.19 -13.80 11.98
CA ILE A 380 -16.85 -12.50 12.11
C ILE A 380 -16.42 -11.93 13.46
N ALA A 381 -15.89 -10.70 13.46
CA ALA A 381 -15.40 -10.07 14.68
C ALA A 381 -15.99 -8.67 14.89
N TRP A 382 -16.24 -8.32 16.15
CA TRP A 382 -16.66 -6.97 16.54
C TRP A 382 -16.10 -6.59 17.91
N LYS A 383 -16.11 -5.30 18.22
CA LYS A 383 -15.63 -4.76 19.49
C LYS A 383 -16.80 -4.19 20.29
N SER A 384 -16.88 -4.54 21.58
CA SER A 384 -17.78 -3.91 22.55
C SER A 384 -16.99 -3.49 23.78
N GLY A 385 -16.92 -2.18 24.03
CA GLY A 385 -16.04 -1.62 25.05
C GLY A 385 -14.57 -1.93 24.78
N GLN A 386 -13.91 -2.66 25.68
CA GLN A 386 -12.51 -3.09 25.53
C GLN A 386 -12.36 -4.55 25.10
N THR A 387 -13.48 -5.27 24.95
CA THR A 387 -13.50 -6.69 24.58
C THR A 387 -13.80 -6.82 23.10
N ASN A 388 -13.07 -7.70 22.43
CA ASN A 388 -13.35 -8.14 21.08
C ASN A 388 -14.02 -9.51 21.16
N TYR A 389 -15.01 -9.70 20.31
CA TYR A 389 -15.81 -10.92 20.19
C TYR A 389 -15.61 -11.48 18.80
N VAL A 390 -15.48 -12.80 18.69
CA VAL A 390 -15.27 -13.50 17.43
C VAL A 390 -16.12 -14.75 17.39
N VAL A 391 -16.83 -14.93 16.28
CA VAL A 391 -17.58 -16.15 15.98
C VAL A 391 -17.20 -16.66 14.60
N SER A 392 -17.43 -17.94 14.35
CA SER A 392 -17.28 -18.55 13.03
C SER A 392 -18.55 -19.32 12.66
N PRO A 393 -18.92 -19.41 11.37
CA PRO A 393 -19.87 -20.41 10.89
C PRO A 393 -19.48 -21.84 11.30
N GLN A 394 -18.17 -22.10 11.37
CA GLN A 394 -17.60 -23.44 11.57
C GLN A 394 -17.48 -23.84 13.06
N SER A 395 -17.88 -22.97 13.99
CA SER A 395 -17.88 -23.23 15.43
C SER A 395 -19.20 -22.82 16.09
N ASP A 396 -19.65 -23.66 17.03
CA ASP A 396 -20.76 -23.36 17.93
C ASP A 396 -20.34 -22.45 19.09
N GLY A 397 -19.03 -22.21 19.26
CA GLY A 397 -18.46 -21.37 20.30
C GLY A 397 -18.32 -19.89 19.90
N GLU A 398 -17.92 -19.10 20.88
CA GLU A 398 -17.50 -17.70 20.73
C GLU A 398 -16.12 -17.56 21.37
N LEU A 399 -15.29 -16.68 20.81
CA LEU A 399 -14.02 -16.26 21.37
C LEU A 399 -14.12 -14.81 21.83
N GLU A 400 -13.72 -14.56 23.07
CA GLU A 400 -13.55 -13.23 23.63
C GLU A 400 -12.07 -12.96 23.87
N PHE A 401 -11.58 -11.80 23.43
CA PHE A 401 -10.23 -11.36 23.78
C PHE A 401 -10.10 -9.85 24.03
N SER A 402 -9.20 -9.50 24.94
CA SER A 402 -8.85 -8.11 25.27
C SER A 402 -7.38 -8.01 25.69
N ARG A 403 -6.80 -6.81 25.62
CA ARG A 403 -5.45 -6.54 26.14
C ARG A 403 -5.44 -6.69 27.68
N GLU A 404 -4.24 -6.84 28.25
CA GLU A 404 -3.98 -6.88 29.69
C GLU A 404 -4.57 -8.10 30.43
N GLY A 405 -4.21 -9.31 29.97
CA GLY A 405 -4.53 -10.55 30.68
C GLY A 405 -3.33 -11.42 31.00
N ASN A 406 -3.59 -12.68 31.35
CA ASN A 406 -2.57 -13.60 31.84
C ASN A 406 -1.88 -14.39 30.72
N PHE A 407 -2.45 -14.41 29.51
CA PHE A 407 -1.84 -15.12 28.39
C PHE A 407 -0.81 -14.23 27.70
N ILE A 408 0.40 -14.73 27.50
CA ILE A 408 1.47 -13.98 26.84
C ILE A 408 1.77 -14.61 25.49
N ASP A 409 1.77 -13.80 24.42
CA ASP A 409 2.12 -14.26 23.08
C ASP A 409 3.64 -14.27 22.81
N GLU A 410 4.02 -14.71 21.61
CA GLU A 410 5.42 -14.76 21.15
C GLU A 410 6.08 -13.37 21.03
N TYR A 411 5.27 -12.32 20.98
CA TYR A 411 5.70 -10.92 20.93
C TYR A 411 5.70 -10.24 22.32
N ASN A 412 5.50 -11.01 23.38
CA ASN A 412 5.40 -10.56 24.78
C ASN A 412 4.23 -9.60 25.05
N GLN A 413 3.16 -9.66 24.26
CA GLN A 413 1.93 -8.94 24.55
C GLN A 413 1.03 -9.78 25.46
N ALA A 414 0.30 -9.09 26.34
CA ALA A 414 -0.54 -9.71 27.34
C ALA A 414 -2.02 -9.66 26.94
N TRP A 415 -2.68 -10.80 26.98
CA TRP A 415 -4.04 -11.01 26.50
C TRP A 415 -4.89 -11.71 27.54
N ARG A 416 -6.12 -11.23 27.69
CA ARG A 416 -7.20 -11.97 28.33
C ARG A 416 -7.95 -12.69 27.22
N ILE A 417 -8.06 -14.01 27.32
CA ILE A 417 -8.74 -14.87 26.35
C ILE A 417 -9.77 -15.72 27.09
N ALA A 418 -10.96 -15.85 26.53
CA ALA A 418 -12.00 -16.76 27.00
C ALA A 418 -12.77 -17.34 25.81
N GLY A 419 -13.27 -18.56 25.94
CA GLY A 419 -14.05 -19.22 24.89
C GLY A 419 -13.20 -20.05 23.92
N ASP A 420 -13.66 -20.18 22.68
CA ASP A 420 -13.09 -21.07 21.68
C ASP A 420 -11.92 -20.43 20.90
N ALA A 421 -10.71 -20.60 21.42
CA ALA A 421 -9.50 -20.06 20.82
C ALA A 421 -9.17 -20.63 19.42
N SER A 422 -9.76 -21.78 19.06
CA SER A 422 -9.53 -22.39 17.73
C SER A 422 -10.15 -21.59 16.58
N ILE A 423 -11.10 -20.69 16.87
CA ILE A 423 -11.71 -19.79 15.87
C ILE A 423 -10.67 -18.91 15.18
N LEU A 424 -9.59 -18.54 15.88
CA LEU A 424 -8.48 -17.76 15.34
C LEU A 424 -7.19 -18.58 15.26
N ASP A 425 -7.31 -19.91 15.19
CA ASP A 425 -6.19 -20.85 15.11
C ASP A 425 -5.14 -20.71 16.25
N LEU A 426 -5.57 -20.21 17.42
CA LEU A 426 -4.65 -19.94 18.53
C LEU A 426 -4.32 -21.23 19.30
N ASN A 427 -3.02 -21.54 19.41
CA ASN A 427 -2.54 -22.63 20.26
C ASN A 427 -2.19 -22.11 21.65
N MET A 428 -3.01 -22.47 22.64
CA MET A 428 -2.82 -22.07 24.04
C MET A 428 -2.15 -23.18 24.85
N THR A 429 -1.04 -22.86 25.52
CA THR A 429 -0.33 -23.83 26.36
C THR A 429 -0.81 -23.79 27.81
N ASN A 430 -0.51 -24.86 28.57
CA ASN A 430 -0.77 -24.93 30.01
C ASN A 430 -0.03 -23.85 30.82
N GLU A 431 1.00 -23.24 30.25
CA GLU A 431 1.85 -22.21 30.86
C GLU A 431 1.35 -20.79 30.54
N GLN A 432 0.11 -20.66 30.06
CA GLN A 432 -0.48 -19.39 29.66
C GLN A 432 0.30 -18.70 28.54
N ARG A 433 0.81 -19.47 27.58
CA ARG A 433 1.45 -18.95 26.36
C ARG A 433 0.51 -19.11 25.17
N ILE A 434 0.55 -18.13 24.27
CA ILE A 434 -0.08 -18.21 22.95
C ILE A 434 1.02 -18.45 21.92
N VAL A 435 0.81 -19.42 21.04
CA VAL A 435 1.68 -19.74 19.92
C VAL A 435 0.83 -19.67 18.65
N TYR A 436 1.38 -19.04 17.60
CA TYR A 436 0.70 -18.83 16.33
C TYR A 436 0.99 -19.93 15.32
#